data_AF-A0A496RBW5-F1
#
_entry.id   AF-A0A496RBW5-F1
#
_cell.length_a   1.000
_cell.length_b   1.000
_cell.length_c   1.000
_cell.angle_alpha   90.00
_cell.angle_beta   90.00
_cell.angle_gamma   90.00
#
_symmetry.space_group_name_H-M   'P 1'
#
loop_
_entity.id
_entity.type
_entity.pdbx_description
1 polymer ?
#
loop_
_entity_poly.entity_id
_entity_poly.type
_entity_poly.pdbx_seq_one_letter_code
_entity_poly.pdbx_strand_id
1 'polypeptide(L)'
;MKEFTGKQKLSFLFIAIGAALTVAAFIAGISDNLPGILLLYTGITAVVVGFVHPWRSVKKFLILLGTSFAGFFVFVVLHNGMYAFGIKAAGIALLSRIFRIFGGIFFLIAVLLCPVGILVGSIGSIITFILSRKRKLPDEETPAPG
;
A
#
# COMPACT_ATOMS: atom_id res chain seq x y z
N MET A 1 -13.53 23.28 16.09
CA MET A 1 -12.16 22.81 15.80
C MET A 1 -12.07 21.38 16.34
N LYS A 2 -12.04 20.33 15.50
CA LYS A 2 -12.01 18.94 16.00
C LYS A 2 -10.60 18.66 16.56
N GLU A 3 -10.49 18.40 17.87
CA GLU A 3 -9.24 17.90 18.45
C GLU A 3 -8.95 16.50 17.90
N PHE A 4 -7.90 16.40 17.09
CA PHE A 4 -7.40 15.11 16.63
C PHE A 4 -6.73 14.37 17.80
N THR A 5 -7.15 13.13 18.04
CA THR A 5 -6.47 12.25 19.00
C THR A 5 -5.02 11.99 18.57
N GLY A 6 -4.10 11.74 19.51
CA GLY A 6 -2.67 11.58 19.19
C GLY A 6 -2.37 10.54 18.09
N LYS A 7 -3.19 9.49 17.99
CA LYS A 7 -3.08 8.44 16.95
C LYS A 7 -3.50 8.94 15.55
N GLN A 8 -4.49 9.84 15.49
CA GLN A 8 -4.92 10.46 14.24
C GLN A 8 -3.86 11.43 13.73
N LYS A 9 -3.28 12.26 14.61
CA LYS A 9 -2.16 13.17 14.26
C LYS A 9 -0.99 12.40 13.64
N LEU A 10 -0.61 11.27 14.23
CA LEU A 10 0.47 10.43 13.71
C LEU A 10 0.14 9.83 12.33
N SER A 11 -1.11 9.42 12.11
CA SER A 11 -1.55 8.87 10.82
C SER A 11 -1.50 9.95 9.72
N PHE A 12 -1.96 11.17 10.03
CA PHE A 12 -1.84 12.31 9.11
C PHE A 12 -0.39 12.69 8.84
N LEU A 13 0.48 12.63 9.86
CA LEU A 13 1.91 12.91 9.71
C LEU A 13 2.57 11.93 8.74
N PHE A 14 2.32 10.63 8.88
CA PHE A 14 2.84 9.62 7.95
C PHE A 14 2.38 9.84 6.51
N ILE A 15 1.10 10.21 6.31
CA ILE A 15 0.56 10.52 4.99
C ILE A 15 1.23 11.78 4.42
N ALA A 16 1.37 12.83 5.21
CA ALA A 16 1.99 14.08 4.78
C ALA A 16 3.48 13.89 4.41
N ILE A 17 4.23 13.18 5.25
CA ILE A 17 5.63 12.83 4.97
C ILE A 17 5.72 11.95 3.73
N GLY A 18 4.87 10.92 3.61
CA GLY A 18 4.87 10.03 2.47
C GLY A 18 4.57 10.75 1.14
N ALA A 19 3.62 11.69 1.16
CA ALA A 19 3.33 12.54 0.02
C ALA A 19 4.53 13.43 -0.35
N ALA A 20 5.16 14.07 0.65
CA ALA A 20 6.35 14.90 0.43
C ALA A 20 7.53 14.08 -0.15
N LEU A 21 7.77 12.87 0.36
CA LEU A 21 8.81 11.97 -0.14
C LEU A 21 8.53 11.51 -1.57
N THR A 22 7.27 11.25 -1.90
CA THR A 22 6.86 10.88 -3.27
C THR A 22 7.13 12.03 -4.23
N VAL A 23 6.79 13.28 -3.86
CA VAL A 23 7.11 14.48 -4.66
C VAL A 23 8.63 14.65 -4.80
N ALA A 24 9.38 14.47 -3.72
CA ALA A 24 10.84 14.53 -3.75
C ALA A 24 11.45 13.48 -4.68
N ALA A 25 10.88 12.26 -4.74
CA ALA A 25 11.33 11.22 -5.67
C ALA A 25 11.16 11.63 -7.13
N PHE A 26 10.04 12.26 -7.49
CA PHE A 26 9.83 12.79 -8.84
C PHE A 26 10.82 13.90 -9.19
N ILE A 27 11.13 14.78 -8.24
CA ILE A 27 12.13 15.85 -8.43
C ILE A 27 13.54 15.27 -8.60
N ALA A 28 13.88 14.24 -7.82
CA ALA A 28 15.18 13.59 -7.87
C ALA A 28 15.40 12.73 -9.13
N GLY A 29 14.35 12.42 -9.90
CA GLY A 29 14.42 11.59 -11.10
C GLY A 29 14.38 10.10 -10.78
N ILE A 30 13.17 9.51 -10.78
CA ILE A 30 12.95 8.08 -10.46
C ILE A 30 13.69 7.15 -11.42
N SER A 31 13.78 7.50 -12.71
CA SER A 31 14.38 6.65 -13.75
C SER A 31 15.91 6.65 -13.75
N ASP A 32 16.53 7.67 -13.14
CA ASP A 32 17.93 8.01 -13.43
C ASP A 32 18.86 7.72 -12.26
N ASN A 33 18.32 7.36 -11.08
CA ASN A 33 19.14 6.99 -9.92
C ASN A 33 18.40 6.13 -8.87
N LEU A 34 19.19 5.31 -8.16
CA LEU A 34 18.72 4.44 -7.08
C LEU A 34 18.04 5.20 -5.92
N PRO A 35 18.56 6.37 -5.47
CA PRO A 35 17.92 7.16 -4.40
C PRO A 35 16.47 7.56 -4.71
N GLY A 36 16.15 7.97 -5.95
CA GLY A 36 14.79 8.32 -6.36
C GLY A 36 13.81 7.16 -6.22
N ILE A 37 14.24 5.94 -6.61
CA ILE A 37 13.43 4.73 -6.45
C ILE A 37 13.19 4.43 -4.96
N LEU A 38 14.24 4.50 -4.13
CA LEU A 38 14.12 4.26 -2.70
C LEU A 38 13.20 5.29 -2.02
N LEU A 39 13.31 6.57 -2.40
CA LEU A 39 12.43 7.64 -1.94
C LEU A 39 10.97 7.38 -2.32
N LEU A 40 10.71 6.92 -3.56
CA LEU A 40 9.37 6.59 -4.03
C LEU A 40 8.76 5.46 -3.20
N TYR A 41 9.47 4.33 -3.05
CA TYR A 41 8.98 3.20 -2.26
C TYR A 41 8.78 3.56 -0.78
N THR A 42 9.68 4.36 -0.22
CA THR A 42 9.55 4.85 1.17
C THR A 42 8.33 5.76 1.30
N GLY A 43 8.12 6.68 0.35
CA GLY A 43 6.97 7.58 0.34
C GLY A 43 5.64 6.83 0.26
N ILE A 44 5.51 5.90 -0.70
CA ILE A 44 4.31 5.07 -0.86
C ILE A 44 4.08 4.22 0.39
N THR A 45 5.13 3.61 0.94
CA THR A 45 5.03 2.82 2.18
C THR A 45 4.54 3.68 3.34
N ALA A 46 5.06 4.90 3.52
CA ALA A 46 4.62 5.82 4.56
C ALA A 46 3.14 6.20 4.41
N VAL A 47 2.67 6.45 3.18
CA VAL A 47 1.24 6.71 2.92
C VAL A 47 0.39 5.50 3.30
N VAL A 48 0.76 4.29 2.84
CA VAL A 48 0.02 3.06 3.14
C VAL A 48 0.02 2.79 4.64
N VAL A 49 1.17 2.90 5.32
CA VAL A 49 1.29 2.76 6.77
C VAL A 49 0.43 3.78 7.49
N GLY A 50 0.45 5.06 7.09
CA GLY A 50 -0.40 6.09 7.68
C GLY A 50 -1.89 5.76 7.58
N PHE A 51 -2.32 5.18 6.46
CA PHE A 51 -3.70 4.74 6.25
C PHE A 51 -4.10 3.54 7.14
N VAL A 52 -3.21 2.54 7.27
CA VAL A 52 -3.52 1.31 8.02
C VAL A 52 -3.14 1.39 9.51
N HIS A 53 -2.38 2.39 9.93
CA HIS A 53 -1.92 2.56 11.32
C HIS A 53 -3.05 2.53 12.37
N PRO A 54 -4.27 3.05 12.10
CA PRO A 54 -5.39 2.93 13.04
C PRO A 54 -5.95 1.51 13.17
N TRP A 55 -5.56 0.57 12.30
CA TRP A 55 -6.14 -0.77 12.27
C TRP A 55 -5.65 -1.60 13.45
N ARG A 56 -6.60 -2.26 14.12
CA ARG A 56 -6.37 -3.09 15.32
C ARG A 56 -6.79 -4.54 15.13
N SER A 57 -7.10 -4.95 13.89
CA SER A 57 -7.66 -6.25 13.56
C SER A 57 -6.83 -6.95 12.51
N VAL A 58 -6.42 -8.19 12.81
CA VAL A 58 -5.68 -9.08 11.90
C VAL A 58 -6.46 -9.28 10.60
N LYS A 59 -7.80 -9.39 10.67
CA LYS A 59 -8.65 -9.56 9.48
C LYS A 59 -8.46 -8.45 8.45
N LYS A 60 -8.31 -7.19 8.89
CA LYS A 60 -8.12 -6.06 7.97
C LYS A 60 -6.78 -6.17 7.24
N PHE A 61 -5.72 -6.54 7.95
CA PHE A 61 -4.40 -6.75 7.35
C PHE A 61 -4.35 -7.97 6.42
N LEU A 62 -5.07 -9.05 6.73
CA LEU A 62 -5.21 -10.19 5.83
C LEU A 62 -5.99 -9.86 4.56
N ILE A 63 -7.03 -9.01 4.66
CA ILE A 63 -7.74 -8.50 3.49
C ILE A 63 -6.80 -7.65 2.64
N LEU A 64 -6.02 -6.75 3.24
CA LEU A 64 -5.03 -5.97 2.51
C LEU A 64 -4.03 -6.88 1.78
N LEU A 65 -3.44 -7.84 2.50
CA LEU A 65 -2.51 -8.82 1.92
C LEU A 65 -3.14 -9.58 0.74
N GLY A 66 -4.33 -10.15 0.95
CA GLY A 66 -5.03 -10.94 -0.06
C GLY A 66 -5.42 -10.12 -1.28
N THR A 67 -5.98 -8.92 -1.07
CA THR A 67 -6.36 -8.00 -2.16
C THR A 67 -5.15 -7.45 -2.90
N SER A 68 -4.03 -7.15 -2.24
CA SER A 68 -2.80 -6.72 -2.90
C SER A 68 -2.16 -7.85 -3.70
N PHE A 69 -2.15 -9.07 -3.17
CA PHE A 69 -1.63 -10.25 -3.86
C PHE A 69 -2.49 -10.62 -5.08
N ALA A 70 -3.81 -10.75 -4.91
CA ALA A 70 -4.71 -11.01 -6.03
C ALA A 70 -4.70 -9.86 -7.04
N GLY A 71 -4.70 -8.62 -6.53
CA GLY A 71 -4.62 -7.39 -7.32
C GLY A 71 -3.38 -7.35 -8.20
N PHE A 72 -2.23 -7.82 -7.73
CA PHE A 72 -1.01 -7.90 -8.54
C PHE A 72 -1.25 -8.65 -9.85
N PHE A 73 -1.79 -9.88 -9.77
CA PHE A 73 -2.07 -10.68 -10.95
C PHE A 73 -3.13 -10.03 -11.85
N VAL A 74 -4.19 -9.49 -11.27
CA VAL A 74 -5.24 -8.79 -12.01
C VAL A 74 -4.66 -7.61 -12.78
N PHE A 75 -3.87 -6.75 -12.13
CA PHE A 75 -3.28 -5.57 -12.78
C PHE A 75 -2.19 -5.93 -13.79
N VAL A 76 -1.43 -7.01 -13.59
CA VAL A 76 -0.51 -7.54 -14.61
C VAL A 76 -1.29 -7.99 -15.85
N VAL A 77 -2.37 -8.75 -15.69
CA VAL A 77 -3.22 -9.15 -16.82
C VAL A 77 -3.83 -7.94 -17.52
N LEU A 78 -4.35 -6.97 -16.76
CA LEU A 78 -4.91 -5.74 -17.31
C LEU A 78 -3.87 -4.91 -18.07
N HIS A 79 -2.65 -4.76 -17.54
CA HIS A 79 -1.56 -4.08 -18.23
C HIS A 79 -1.25 -4.74 -19.59
N ASN A 80 -1.07 -6.05 -19.60
CA ASN A 80 -0.78 -6.82 -20.81
C ASN A 80 -1.94 -6.76 -21.81
N GLY A 81 -3.18 -6.86 -21.32
CA GLY A 81 -4.38 -6.72 -22.14
C GLY A 81 -4.47 -5.35 -22.79
N MET A 82 -4.31 -4.27 -22.01
CA MET A 82 -4.33 -2.90 -22.53
C MET A 82 -3.19 -2.66 -23.53
N TYR A 83 -2.00 -3.21 -23.29
CA TYR A 83 -0.90 -3.15 -24.25
C TYR A 83 -1.27 -3.80 -25.58
N ALA A 84 -1.82 -5.03 -25.55
CA ALA A 84 -2.26 -5.73 -26.75
C ALA A 84 -3.38 -4.98 -27.51
N PHE A 85 -4.37 -4.42 -26.79
CA PHE A 85 -5.41 -3.59 -27.40
C PHE A 85 -4.84 -2.29 -27.98
N GLY A 86 -3.85 -1.68 -27.32
CA GLY A 86 -3.17 -0.48 -27.79
C GLY A 86 -2.46 -0.67 -29.13
N ILE A 87 -1.88 -1.86 -29.36
CA ILE A 87 -1.28 -2.23 -30.66
C ILE A 87 -2.38 -2.39 -31.73
N LYS A 88 -3.46 -3.11 -31.42
CA LYS A 88 -4.58 -3.30 -32.37
C LYS A 88 -5.28 -2.00 -32.74
N ALA A 89 -5.35 -1.06 -31.80
CA ALA A 89 -5.97 0.25 -31.98
C ALA A 89 -5.01 1.30 -32.55
N ALA A 90 -3.81 0.93 -33.03
CA ALA A 90 -2.81 1.87 -33.52
C ALA A 90 -3.31 2.78 -34.67
N GLY A 91 -4.30 2.33 -35.45
CA GLY A 91 -4.93 3.14 -36.49
C GLY A 91 -5.75 4.32 -35.97
N ILE A 92 -6.10 4.36 -34.68
CA ILE A 92 -6.86 5.44 -34.04
C ILE A 92 -5.99 6.04 -32.93
N ALA A 93 -5.34 7.17 -33.23
CA ALA A 93 -4.36 7.79 -32.34
C ALA A 93 -4.88 8.05 -30.91
N LEU A 94 -6.13 8.50 -30.77
CA LEU A 94 -6.74 8.76 -29.46
C LEU A 94 -6.95 7.46 -28.67
N LEU A 95 -7.47 6.41 -29.31
CA LEU A 95 -7.79 5.14 -28.67
C LEU A 95 -6.52 4.41 -28.23
N SER A 96 -5.48 4.39 -29.08
CA SER A 96 -4.16 3.84 -28.72
C SER A 96 -3.52 4.59 -27.55
N ARG A 97 -3.66 5.93 -27.50
CA ARG A 97 -3.17 6.74 -26.38
C ARG A 97 -3.87 6.40 -25.06
N ILE A 98 -5.20 6.24 -25.09
CA ILE A 98 -5.99 5.84 -23.92
C ILE A 98 -5.49 4.50 -23.38
N PHE A 99 -5.36 3.48 -24.23
CA PHE A 99 -4.88 2.16 -23.82
C PHE A 99 -3.47 2.20 -23.22
N ARG A 100 -2.55 3.01 -23.78
CA ARG A 100 -1.20 3.17 -23.21
C ARG A 100 -1.22 3.81 -21.82
N ILE A 101 -2.06 4.82 -21.61
CA ILE A 101 -2.18 5.49 -20.30
C ILE A 101 -2.73 4.51 -19.26
N PHE A 102 -3.85 3.84 -19.56
CA PHE A 102 -4.43 2.85 -18.65
C PHE A 102 -3.48 1.68 -18.37
N GLY A 103 -2.81 1.17 -19.40
CA GLY A 103 -1.78 0.16 -19.25
C GLY A 103 -0.66 0.60 -18.31
N GLY A 104 -0.17 1.84 -18.45
CA GLY A 104 0.82 2.42 -17.54
C GLY A 104 0.33 2.53 -16.10
N ILE A 105 -0.92 2.98 -15.89
CA ILE A 105 -1.52 3.06 -14.55
C ILE A 105 -1.61 1.68 -13.89
N PHE A 106 -2.09 0.66 -14.60
CA PHE A 106 -2.18 -0.70 -14.07
C PHE A 106 -0.80 -1.26 -13.72
N PHE A 107 0.21 -1.02 -14.56
CA PHE A 107 1.58 -1.41 -14.28
C PHE A 107 2.13 -0.72 -13.02
N LEU A 108 1.93 0.59 -12.88
CA LEU A 108 2.37 1.33 -11.70
C LEU A 108 1.69 0.83 -10.43
N ILE A 109 0.39 0.52 -10.47
CA ILE A 109 -0.31 -0.07 -9.34
C ILE A 109 0.27 -1.46 -9.00
N ALA A 110 0.49 -2.30 -10.02
CA ALA A 110 1.04 -3.65 -9.84
C ALA A 110 2.46 -3.63 -9.26
N VAL A 111 3.31 -2.68 -9.67
CA VAL A 111 4.72 -2.66 -9.26
C VAL A 111 4.94 -1.83 -7.99
N LEU A 112 4.19 -0.75 -7.78
CA LEU A 112 4.40 0.14 -6.64
C LEU A 112 3.46 -0.18 -5.49
N LEU A 113 2.15 -0.28 -5.75
CA LEU A 113 1.16 -0.37 -4.67
C LEU A 113 0.98 -1.81 -4.16
N CYS A 114 0.93 -2.79 -5.05
CA CYS A 114 0.74 -4.20 -4.66
C CYS A 114 1.88 -4.74 -3.78
N PRO A 115 3.18 -4.53 -4.08
CA PRO A 115 4.26 -5.05 -3.24
C PRO A 115 4.27 -4.40 -1.86
N VAL A 116 4.02 -3.09 -1.80
CA VAL A 116 3.89 -2.35 -0.54
C VAL A 116 2.70 -2.88 0.27
N GLY A 117 1.55 -3.11 -0.38
CA GLY A 117 0.37 -3.67 0.28
C GLY A 117 0.58 -5.10 0.80
N ILE A 118 1.28 -5.96 0.05
CA ILE A 118 1.69 -7.30 0.50
C ILE A 118 2.61 -7.20 1.72
N LEU A 119 3.62 -6.33 1.66
CA LEU A 119 4.58 -6.15 2.76
C LEU A 119 3.88 -5.66 4.03
N VAL A 120 3.12 -4.56 3.93
CA VAL A 120 2.42 -3.94 5.05
C VAL A 120 1.32 -4.86 5.58
N GLY A 121 0.59 -5.56 4.70
CA GLY A 121 -0.42 -6.55 5.06
C GLY A 121 0.19 -7.72 5.84
N SER A 122 1.33 -8.25 5.40
CA SER A 122 2.04 -9.35 6.07
C SER A 122 2.55 -8.93 7.45
N ILE A 123 3.29 -7.82 7.52
CA ILE A 123 3.88 -7.32 8.78
C ILE A 123 2.78 -6.94 9.77
N GLY A 124 1.78 -6.18 9.31
CA GLY A 124 0.67 -5.74 10.17
C GLY A 124 -0.18 -6.89 10.69
N SER A 125 -0.37 -7.95 9.90
CA SER A 125 -1.04 -9.18 10.33
C SER A 125 -0.28 -9.86 11.48
N ILE A 126 1.04 -10.05 11.31
CA ILE A 126 1.91 -10.69 12.32
C ILE A 126 1.93 -9.87 13.62
N ILE A 127 2.22 -8.57 13.53
CA ILE A 127 2.30 -7.69 14.71
C ILE A 127 0.98 -7.68 15.47
N THR A 128 -0.14 -7.51 14.76
CA THR A 128 -1.46 -7.46 15.39
C THR A 128 -1.82 -8.80 16.03
N PHE A 129 -1.49 -9.93 15.38
CA PHE A 129 -1.74 -11.26 15.90
C PHE A 129 -0.99 -11.50 17.22
N ILE A 130 0.30 -11.17 17.26
CA ILE A 130 1.14 -11.28 18.47
C ILE A 130 0.61 -10.39 19.60
N LEU A 131 0.27 -9.13 19.29
CA LEU A 131 -0.25 -8.20 20.29
C LEU A 131 -1.63 -8.59 20.81
N SER A 132 -2.49 -9.18 19.96
CA SER A 132 -3.80 -9.68 20.36
C SER A 132 -3.71 -10.92 21.27
N ARG A 133 -2.71 -11.80 21.07
CA ARG A 133 -2.45 -12.93 21.98
C ARG A 133 -2.06 -12.47 23.38
N LYS A 134 -1.15 -11.49 23.49
CA LYS A 134 -0.65 -11.00 24.79
C LYS A 134 -1.73 -10.38 25.67
N ARG A 135 -2.77 -9.76 25.10
CA ARG A 135 -3.89 -9.18 25.87
C ARG A 135 -4.87 -10.22 26.43
N LYS A 136 -4.86 -11.47 25.95
CA LYS A 136 -5.77 -12.52 26.44
C LYS A 136 -5.23 -13.31 27.63
N LEU A 137 -3.93 -13.23 27.90
CA LEU A 137 -3.22 -13.98 28.94
C LEU A 137 -3.10 -13.32 30.35
N PRO A 138 -3.55 -12.08 30.66
CA PRO A 138 -3.33 -11.51 31.99
C PRO A 138 -4.21 -12.00 33.16
N ASP A 139 -5.34 -12.67 32.93
CA ASP A 139 -6.40 -12.79 33.96
C ASP A 139 -6.64 -14.23 34.51
N GLU A 140 -5.86 -15.23 34.11
CA GLU A 140 -6.10 -16.64 34.50
C GLU A 140 -5.27 -17.13 35.70
N GLU A 141 -4.54 -16.23 36.39
CA GLU A 141 -3.61 -16.58 37.48
C GLU A 141 -4.01 -15.98 38.85
N THR A 142 -5.30 -15.91 39.16
CA THR A 142 -5.75 -15.62 40.55
C THR A 142 -6.44 -16.86 41.14
N PRO A 143 -5.76 -17.65 42.00
CA PRO A 143 -6.41 -18.77 42.67
C PRO A 143 -7.50 -18.24 43.63
N ALA A 144 -8.68 -18.87 43.59
CA ALA A 144 -9.82 -18.50 44.42
C ALA A 144 -9.48 -18.62 45.91
N PRO A 145 -9.92 -17.68 46.76
CA PRO A 145 -9.76 -17.81 48.20
C PRO A 145 -10.58 -19.00 48.70
N GLY A 146 -9.89 -19.97 49.31
CA GLY A 146 -10.48 -21.08 50.06
C GLY A 146 -10.82 -20.71 51.49
#